data_AF-A0A072N8U9-F1
#
_entry.id   AF-A0A072N8U9-F1
#
_cell.length_a   1.000
_cell.length_b   1.000
_cell.length_c   1.000
_cell.angle_alpha   90.00
_cell.angle_beta   90.00
_cell.angle_gamma   90.00
#
_symmetry.space_group_name_H-M   'P 1'
#
loop_
_entity.id
_entity.type
_entity.pdbx_description
1 polymer ?
#
loop_
_entity_poly.entity_id
_entity_poly.type
_entity_poly.pdbx_seq_one_letter_code
_entity_poly.pdbx_strand_id
1 'polypeptide(L)'
;MDPGPDDLRIPEPQRAAPTPPAHDPARPTLLDSADDWIARMTGGAARTPSSEPMAQAPAPRQPDPWALGDSGPVPSDIATRRLIAGLLGIVLGAFGAHKLYLGLTTPGLLMLGVNVGVWVLALLLGLVTLGFGLLVTLPLAGLVTGAVGLLGLVEGILYLTKSDEDFYREYVLGKKPWL
;
A
#
# COMPACT_ATOMS: atom_id res chain seq x y z
N MET A 1 71.53 -30.47 14.74
CA MET A 1 71.45 -30.16 16.18
C MET A 1 71.94 -28.72 16.32
N ASP A 2 71.15 -27.68 16.54
CA ASP A 2 69.71 -27.46 16.74
C ASP A 2 69.54 -25.92 16.63
N PRO A 3 68.79 -25.32 15.67
CA PRO A 3 68.46 -23.91 15.77
C PRO A 3 67.36 -23.75 16.84
N GLY A 4 67.68 -23.02 17.90
CA GLY A 4 66.76 -22.74 19.00
C GLY A 4 65.45 -22.08 18.53
N PRO A 5 64.40 -22.11 19.36
CA PRO A 5 63.06 -21.67 18.97
C PRO A 5 63.01 -20.13 18.92
N ASP A 6 63.47 -19.56 17.81
CA ASP A 6 63.28 -18.16 17.49
C ASP A 6 61.80 -17.90 17.13
N ASP A 7 61.11 -17.32 18.10
CA ASP A 7 60.15 -16.22 17.91
C ASP A 7 59.00 -16.45 16.91
N LEU A 8 58.12 -17.42 17.24
CA LEU A 8 56.77 -17.51 16.67
C LEU A 8 55.82 -16.52 17.37
N ARG A 9 56.15 -15.22 17.36
CA ARG A 9 55.21 -14.15 17.71
C ARG A 9 54.47 -13.68 16.46
N ILE A 10 53.24 -14.13 16.32
CA ILE A 10 52.31 -13.59 15.32
C ILE A 10 52.05 -12.12 15.67
N PRO A 11 52.13 -11.16 14.72
CA PRO A 11 51.73 -9.79 14.98
C PRO A 11 50.26 -9.74 15.39
N GLU A 12 49.99 -9.31 16.61
CA GLU A 12 48.62 -9.10 17.08
C GLU A 12 48.01 -7.97 16.24
N PRO A 13 46.86 -8.17 15.58
CA PRO A 13 46.23 -7.11 14.80
C PRO A 13 45.86 -5.97 15.75
N GLN A 14 46.43 -4.78 15.52
CA GLN A 14 46.12 -3.57 16.27
C GLN A 14 44.60 -3.33 16.26
N ARG A 15 43.94 -3.68 17.36
CA ARG A 15 42.54 -3.36 17.55
C ARG A 15 42.45 -1.86 17.71
N ALA A 16 41.88 -1.17 16.71
CA ALA A 16 41.58 0.25 16.81
C ALA A 16 40.85 0.52 18.14
N ALA A 17 41.38 1.46 18.92
CA ALA A 17 40.75 1.87 20.17
C ALA A 17 39.31 2.33 19.87
N PRO A 18 38.31 1.97 20.69
CA PRO A 18 36.95 2.45 20.48
C PRO A 18 36.95 3.98 20.55
N THR A 19 36.46 4.61 19.48
CA THR A 19 36.25 6.06 19.43
C THR A 19 35.36 6.46 20.60
N PRO A 20 35.75 7.44 21.44
CA PRO A 20 34.88 7.93 22.50
C PRO A 20 33.53 8.34 21.90
N PRO A 21 32.39 7.93 22.48
CA PRO A 21 31.09 8.36 22.00
C PRO A 21 31.03 9.88 22.04
N ALA A 22 30.55 10.49 20.95
CA ALA A 22 30.30 11.92 20.88
C ALA A 22 29.43 12.34 22.07
N HIS A 23 29.79 13.46 22.71
CA HIS A 23 29.06 14.00 23.85
C HIS A 23 27.66 14.42 23.38
N ASP A 24 26.65 13.62 23.74
CA ASP A 24 25.24 13.90 23.47
C ASP A 24 24.71 14.81 24.60
N PRO A 25 24.43 16.10 24.33
CA PRO A 25 23.98 17.04 25.36
C PRO A 25 22.60 16.69 25.93
N ALA A 26 21.85 15.77 25.30
CA ALA A 26 20.56 15.32 25.79
C ALA A 26 20.66 14.13 26.76
N ARG A 27 21.85 13.53 26.93
CA ARG A 27 22.05 12.38 27.81
C ARG A 27 22.62 12.84 29.15
N PRO A 28 21.87 12.77 30.26
CA PRO A 28 22.36 13.21 31.56
C PRO A 28 23.62 12.42 31.92
N THR A 29 24.68 13.13 32.29
CA THR A 29 25.94 12.48 32.65
C THR A 29 25.84 11.93 34.07
N LEU A 30 26.74 10.99 34.38
CA LEU A 30 26.82 10.40 35.73
C LEU A 30 27.15 11.47 36.79
N LEU A 31 27.80 12.56 36.38
CA LEU A 31 28.13 13.69 37.26
C LEU A 31 26.87 14.52 37.59
N ASP A 32 26.02 14.81 36.61
CA ASP A 32 24.78 15.59 36.84
C ASP A 32 23.82 14.85 37.80
N SER A 33 23.74 13.53 37.65
CA SER A 33 22.91 12.68 38.51
C SER A 33 23.45 12.56 39.94
N ALA A 34 24.77 12.60 40.13
CA ALA A 34 25.40 12.61 41.44
C ALA A 34 25.13 13.93 42.19
N ASP A 35 25.27 15.07 41.51
CA ASP A 35 25.03 16.39 42.11
C ASP A 35 23.56 16.56 42.55
N ASP A 36 22.62 16.07 41.74
CA ASP A 36 21.17 16.06 42.08
C ASP A 36 20.86 15.19 43.30
N TRP A 37 21.55 14.06 43.45
CA TRP A 37 21.39 13.19 44.60
C TRP A 37 21.95 13.84 45.88
N ILE A 38 23.11 14.50 45.81
CA ILE A 38 23.70 15.23 46.93
C ILE A 38 22.77 16.38 47.37
N ALA A 39 22.20 17.12 46.41
CA ALA A 39 21.27 18.22 46.69
C ALA A 39 20.01 17.74 47.44
N ARG A 40 19.40 16.62 47.02
CA ARG A 40 18.23 16.05 47.71
C ARG A 40 18.52 15.62 49.15
N MET A 41 19.71 15.09 49.42
CA MET A 41 20.06 14.62 50.76
C MET A 41 20.49 15.71 51.73
N THR A 42 21.04 16.80 51.21
CA THR A 42 21.48 17.94 52.02
C THR A 42 20.36 18.96 52.27
N GLY A 43 19.14 18.68 51.79
CA GLY A 43 18.00 19.59 51.88
C GLY A 43 18.12 20.82 50.97
N GLY A 44 19.07 20.81 50.04
CA GLY A 44 19.22 21.86 49.03
C GLY A 44 18.08 21.80 48.02
N ALA A 45 17.58 22.95 47.59
CA ALA A 45 16.59 23.03 46.52
C ALA A 45 17.20 22.41 45.24
N ALA A 46 16.77 21.19 44.90
CA ALA A 46 17.12 20.56 43.63
C ALA A 46 16.79 21.55 42.51
N ARG A 47 17.73 21.79 41.59
CA ARG A 47 17.47 22.62 40.41
C ARG A 47 16.36 21.95 39.62
N THR A 48 15.14 22.45 39.74
CA THR A 48 14.07 22.12 38.79
C THR A 48 14.60 22.45 37.41
N PRO A 49 14.61 21.51 36.45
CA PRO A 49 15.02 21.84 35.09
C PRO A 49 14.15 23.02 34.67
N SER A 50 14.82 24.13 34.37
CA SER A 50 14.18 25.31 33.83
C SER A 50 13.32 24.86 32.66
N SER A 51 12.01 25.03 32.79
CA SER A 51 11.12 25.00 31.63
C SER A 51 11.58 26.15 30.74
N GLU A 52 12.50 25.88 29.82
CA GLU A 52 12.61 26.67 28.61
C GLU A 52 11.17 26.86 28.13
N PRO A 53 10.74 28.08 27.73
CA PRO A 53 9.50 28.20 27.00
C PRO A 53 9.71 27.31 25.78
N MET A 54 9.15 26.09 25.85
CA MET A 54 9.30 25.08 24.82
C MET A 54 8.94 25.82 23.55
N ALA A 55 9.95 26.13 22.72
CA ALA A 55 9.72 26.69 21.41
C ALA A 55 8.71 25.73 20.82
N GLN A 56 7.46 26.21 20.68
CA GLN A 56 6.28 25.39 20.45
C GLN A 56 6.71 24.35 19.43
N ALA A 57 6.88 23.10 19.87
CA ALA A 57 7.32 22.05 18.97
C ALA A 57 6.37 22.18 17.77
N PRO A 58 6.88 22.32 16.53
CA PRO A 58 6.01 22.48 15.37
C PRO A 58 4.92 21.44 15.53
N ALA A 59 3.66 21.90 15.61
CA ALA A 59 2.54 21.02 15.90
C ALA A 59 2.75 19.75 15.06
N PRO A 60 2.66 18.54 15.67
CA PRO A 60 2.99 17.31 14.95
C PRO A 60 2.31 17.42 13.60
N ARG A 61 3.09 17.50 12.52
CA ARG A 61 2.51 17.60 11.17
C ARG A 61 1.53 16.45 11.14
N GLN A 62 0.24 16.78 11.09
CA GLN A 62 -0.75 15.76 10.81
C GLN A 62 -0.25 15.12 9.53
N PRO A 63 0.07 13.80 9.52
CA PRO A 63 0.52 13.17 8.31
C PRO A 63 -0.52 13.51 7.27
N ASP A 64 -0.08 14.27 6.28
CA ASP A 64 -0.88 14.69 5.17
C ASP A 64 -1.49 13.38 4.66
N PRO A 65 -2.82 13.23 4.55
CA PRO A 65 -3.44 11.97 4.14
C PRO A 65 -2.89 11.46 2.78
N TRP A 66 -2.21 12.36 2.06
CA TRP A 66 -1.62 12.20 0.76
C TRP A 66 -0.08 12.29 0.74
N ALA A 67 0.59 12.51 1.87
CA ALA A 67 2.07 12.54 2.00
C ALA A 67 2.71 11.18 2.28
N LEU A 68 1.96 10.10 2.10
CA LEU A 68 2.52 8.80 1.81
C LEU A 68 3.00 8.78 0.35
N GLY A 69 3.94 9.69 0.06
CA GLY A 69 4.60 9.88 -1.23
C GLY A 69 5.64 8.81 -1.54
N ASP A 70 5.95 7.92 -0.60
CA ASP A 70 6.96 6.87 -0.79
C ASP A 70 6.30 5.54 -1.19
N SER A 71 5.41 5.58 -2.17
CA SER A 71 5.27 4.37 -3.01
C SER A 71 6.57 4.28 -3.78
N GLY A 72 7.26 3.14 -3.68
CA GLY A 72 8.47 2.88 -4.46
C GLY A 72 8.26 3.16 -5.96
N PRO A 73 9.35 3.20 -6.74
CA PRO A 73 9.32 3.63 -8.15
C PRO A 73 8.12 3.06 -8.90
N VAL A 74 7.25 3.92 -9.44
CA VAL A 74 6.11 3.49 -10.25
C VAL A 74 6.66 2.75 -11.47
N PRO A 75 6.25 1.49 -11.71
CA PRO A 75 6.73 0.75 -12.86
C PRO A 75 6.41 1.47 -14.18
N SER A 76 7.32 1.48 -15.14
CA SER A 76 7.14 2.20 -16.42
C SER A 76 6.00 1.62 -17.28
N ASP A 77 5.58 0.38 -17.00
CA ASP A 77 4.49 -0.31 -17.70
C ASP A 77 3.09 0.03 -17.16
N ILE A 78 2.99 0.81 -16.07
CA ILE A 78 1.70 1.19 -15.47
C ILE A 78 0.83 1.98 -16.44
N ALA A 79 1.40 2.91 -17.22
CA ALA A 79 0.66 3.66 -18.22
C ALA A 79 0.01 2.74 -19.27
N THR A 80 0.74 1.74 -19.74
CA THR A 80 0.23 0.73 -20.67
C THR A 80 -0.85 -0.13 -20.02
N ARG A 81 -0.65 -0.58 -18.77
CA ARG A 81 -1.66 -1.36 -18.04
C ARG A 81 -2.95 -0.59 -17.81
N ARG A 82 -2.87 0.70 -17.47
CA ARG A 82 -4.02 1.60 -17.33
C ARG A 82 -4.78 1.73 -18.63
N LEU A 83 -4.08 1.96 -19.74
CA LEU A 83 -4.69 2.05 -21.07
C LEU A 83 -5.39 0.76 -21.47
N ILE A 84 -4.75 -0.40 -21.29
CA ILE A 84 -5.34 -1.70 -21.60
C ILE A 84 -6.57 -1.95 -20.71
N ALA A 85 -6.46 -1.70 -19.40
CA ALA A 85 -7.57 -1.89 -18.47
C ALA A 85 -8.77 -0.98 -18.83
N GLY A 86 -8.50 0.29 -19.16
CA GLY A 86 -9.54 1.24 -19.56
C GLY A 86 -10.24 0.84 -20.87
N LEU A 87 -9.46 0.47 -21.89
CA LEU A 87 -10.00 0.00 -23.18
C LEU A 87 -10.81 -1.29 -23.00
N LEU A 88 -10.31 -2.22 -22.19
CA LEU A 88 -11.00 -3.48 -21.90
C LEU A 88 -12.28 -3.25 -21.09
N GLY A 89 -12.33 -2.21 -20.26
CA GLY A 89 -13.55 -1.78 -19.55
C GLY A 89 -14.59 -1.19 -20.50
N ILE A 90 -14.18 -0.44 -21.51
CA ILE A 90 -15.09 0.12 -22.51
C ILE A 90 -15.66 -0.98 -23.42
N VAL A 91 -14.80 -1.85 -23.96
CA VAL A 91 -15.22 -2.83 -24.98
C VAL A 91 -15.83 -4.09 -24.35
N LEU A 92 -15.25 -4.57 -23.24
CA LEU A 92 -15.58 -5.84 -22.58
C LEU A 92 -16.00 -5.64 -21.11
N GLY A 93 -16.41 -4.43 -20.71
CA GLY A 93 -16.77 -4.12 -19.33
C GLY A 93 -17.92 -4.95 -18.78
N ALA A 94 -18.91 -5.27 -19.61
CA ALA A 94 -20.02 -6.15 -19.23
C ALA A 94 -19.52 -7.52 -18.75
N PHE A 95 -18.41 -8.01 -19.30
CA PHE A 95 -17.85 -9.31 -18.94
C PHE A 95 -16.86 -9.24 -17.75
N GLY A 96 -16.51 -8.04 -17.27
CA GLY A 96 -15.56 -7.84 -16.18
C GLY A 96 -14.09 -8.10 -16.57
N ALA A 97 -13.76 -8.11 -17.85
CA ALA A 97 -12.42 -8.47 -18.34
C ALA A 97 -11.32 -7.50 -17.86
N HIS A 98 -11.63 -6.20 -17.72
CA HIS A 98 -10.73 -5.20 -17.15
C HIS A 98 -10.33 -5.51 -15.71
N LYS A 99 -11.24 -6.09 -14.90
CA LYS A 99 -10.92 -6.53 -13.53
C LYS A 99 -10.06 -7.79 -13.53
N LEU A 100 -10.37 -8.73 -14.42
CA LEU A 100 -9.54 -9.94 -14.59
C LEU A 100 -8.10 -9.56 -14.99
N TYR A 101 -7.95 -8.57 -15.87
CA TYR A 101 -6.64 -8.05 -16.28
C TYR A 101 -5.83 -7.47 -15.13
N LEU A 102 -6.48 -6.79 -14.19
CA LEU A 102 -5.82 -6.22 -13.00
C LEU A 102 -5.54 -7.26 -11.90
N GLY A 103 -5.92 -8.52 -12.11
CA GLY A 103 -5.80 -9.60 -11.15
C GLY A 103 -6.87 -9.56 -10.05
N LEU A 104 -7.97 -8.83 -10.26
CA LEU A 104 -9.18 -8.86 -9.44
C LEU A 104 -10.06 -10.02 -9.93
N THR A 105 -9.62 -11.25 -9.65
CA THR A 105 -10.27 -12.46 -10.15
C THR A 105 -11.68 -12.61 -9.60
N THR A 106 -11.90 -12.41 -8.29
CA THR A 106 -13.23 -12.56 -7.67
C THR A 106 -14.27 -11.60 -8.28
N PRO A 107 -14.04 -10.26 -8.34
CA PRO A 107 -15.00 -9.36 -8.96
C PRO A 107 -15.21 -9.62 -10.46
N GLY A 108 -14.13 -9.94 -11.20
CA GLY A 108 -14.23 -10.23 -12.63
C GLY A 108 -15.03 -11.50 -12.93
N LEU A 109 -14.79 -12.58 -12.18
CA LEU A 109 -15.56 -13.82 -12.30
C LEU A 109 -17.02 -13.65 -11.87
N LEU A 110 -17.29 -12.75 -10.92
CA LEU A 110 -18.65 -12.45 -10.49
C LEU A 110 -19.42 -11.74 -11.60
N MET A 111 -18.84 -10.72 -12.24
CA MET A 111 -19.47 -10.07 -13.40
C MET A 111 -19.71 -11.05 -14.54
N LEU A 112 -18.71 -11.88 -14.86
CA LEU A 112 -18.84 -12.91 -15.88
C LEU A 112 -19.91 -13.95 -15.52
N GLY A 113 -19.90 -14.43 -14.27
CA GLY A 113 -20.81 -15.46 -13.77
C GLY A 113 -22.26 -14.98 -13.68
N VAL A 114 -22.50 -13.72 -13.30
CA VAL A 114 -23.83 -13.11 -13.34
C VAL A 114 -24.34 -13.04 -14.77
N ASN A 115 -23.53 -12.56 -15.71
CA ASN A 115 -23.94 -12.49 -17.12
C ASN A 115 -24.21 -13.89 -17.69
N VAL A 116 -23.26 -14.81 -17.55
CA VAL A 116 -23.45 -16.20 -18.02
C VAL A 116 -24.66 -16.85 -17.36
N GLY A 117 -24.83 -16.69 -16.05
CA GLY A 117 -25.96 -17.24 -15.29
C GLY A 117 -27.31 -16.69 -15.77
N VAL A 118 -27.41 -15.39 -16.02
CA VAL A 118 -28.62 -14.74 -16.54
C VAL A 118 -28.95 -15.25 -17.96
N TRP A 119 -27.95 -15.36 -18.84
CA TRP A 119 -28.15 -15.87 -20.20
C TRP A 119 -28.52 -17.37 -20.20
N VAL A 120 -27.86 -18.19 -19.39
CA VAL A 120 -28.19 -19.61 -19.24
C VAL A 120 -29.60 -19.78 -18.70
N LEU A 121 -29.96 -19.05 -17.65
CA LEU A 121 -31.31 -19.08 -17.09
C LEU A 121 -32.36 -18.66 -18.13
N ALA A 122 -32.11 -17.57 -18.87
CA ALA A 122 -32.99 -17.10 -19.93
C ALA A 122 -33.23 -18.15 -21.02
N LEU A 123 -32.16 -18.81 -21.48
CA LEU A 123 -32.23 -19.87 -22.50
C LEU A 123 -32.91 -21.14 -21.97
N LEU A 124 -32.63 -21.55 -20.73
CA LEU A 124 -33.27 -22.72 -20.11
C LEU A 124 -34.78 -22.50 -19.91
N LEU A 125 -35.18 -21.35 -19.38
CA LEU A 125 -36.61 -21.01 -19.25
C LEU A 125 -37.27 -20.91 -20.63
N GLY A 126 -36.58 -20.29 -21.60
CA GLY A 126 -37.02 -20.24 -22.98
C GLY A 126 -37.27 -21.63 -23.55
N LEU A 127 -36.34 -22.57 -23.36
CA LEU A 127 -36.46 -23.94 -23.84
C LEU A 127 -37.63 -24.68 -23.17
N VAL A 128 -37.75 -24.60 -21.85
CA VAL A 128 -38.81 -25.28 -21.06
C VAL A 128 -40.21 -24.76 -21.42
N THR A 129 -40.31 -23.49 -21.79
CA THR A 129 -41.59 -22.83 -22.12
C THR A 129 -41.86 -22.76 -23.63
N LEU A 130 -41.16 -23.58 -24.44
CA LEU A 130 -41.28 -23.62 -25.90
C LEU A 130 -41.12 -22.23 -26.57
N GLY A 131 -40.20 -21.43 -26.05
CA GLY A 131 -39.85 -20.10 -26.55
C GLY A 131 -40.64 -18.95 -25.94
N PHE A 132 -41.79 -19.20 -25.30
CA PHE A 132 -42.62 -18.12 -24.73
C PHE A 132 -41.88 -17.34 -23.63
N GLY A 133 -41.08 -18.03 -22.80
CA GLY A 133 -40.28 -17.42 -21.77
C GLY A 133 -39.24 -16.42 -22.30
N LEU A 134 -38.75 -16.60 -23.54
CA LEU A 134 -37.78 -15.68 -24.14
C LEU A 134 -38.35 -14.27 -24.34
N LEU A 135 -39.66 -14.11 -24.50
CA LEU A 135 -40.30 -12.79 -24.62
C LEU A 135 -40.10 -11.94 -23.37
N VAL A 136 -39.96 -12.57 -22.21
CA VAL A 136 -39.78 -11.89 -20.91
C VAL A 136 -38.32 -11.95 -20.48
N THR A 137 -37.65 -13.09 -20.65
CA THR A 137 -36.29 -13.27 -20.14
C THR A 137 -35.25 -12.54 -20.97
N LEU A 138 -35.41 -12.39 -22.30
CA LEU A 138 -34.47 -11.63 -23.13
C LEU A 138 -34.42 -10.12 -22.78
N PRO A 139 -35.54 -9.38 -22.69
CA PRO A 139 -35.47 -7.96 -22.31
C PRO A 139 -34.94 -7.78 -20.89
N LEU A 140 -35.29 -8.69 -19.97
CA LEU A 140 -34.77 -8.67 -18.60
C LEU A 140 -33.25 -8.95 -18.57
N ALA A 141 -32.78 -9.96 -19.29
CA ALA A 141 -31.37 -10.29 -19.42
C ALA A 141 -30.56 -9.16 -20.07
N GLY A 142 -31.14 -8.53 -21.10
CA GLY A 142 -30.58 -7.33 -21.73
C GLY A 142 -30.45 -6.16 -20.77
N LEU A 143 -31.46 -5.93 -19.91
CA LEU A 143 -31.39 -4.90 -18.87
C LEU A 143 -30.28 -5.17 -17.85
N VAL A 144 -30.16 -6.40 -17.36
CA VAL A 144 -29.10 -6.78 -16.41
C VAL A 144 -27.71 -6.64 -17.06
N THR A 145 -27.54 -7.19 -18.26
CA THR A 145 -26.28 -7.08 -19.02
C THR A 145 -25.94 -5.62 -19.30
N GLY A 146 -26.93 -4.82 -19.66
CA GLY A 146 -26.77 -3.38 -19.91
C GLY A 146 -26.37 -2.60 -18.66
N ALA A 147 -26.96 -2.91 -17.50
CA ALA A 147 -26.58 -2.28 -16.24
C ALA A 147 -25.14 -2.64 -15.82
N VAL A 148 -24.75 -3.92 -15.92
CA VAL A 148 -23.37 -4.36 -15.65
C VAL A 148 -22.39 -3.77 -16.68
N GLY A 149 -22.79 -3.70 -17.95
CA GLY A 149 -22.02 -3.08 -19.03
C GLY A 149 -21.81 -1.58 -18.82
N LEU A 150 -22.83 -0.87 -18.34
CA LEU A 150 -22.72 0.54 -17.97
C LEU A 150 -21.73 0.72 -16.81
N LEU A 151 -21.77 -0.15 -15.80
CA LEU A 151 -20.80 -0.12 -14.70
C LEU A 151 -19.37 -0.33 -15.22
N GLY A 152 -19.17 -1.31 -16.10
CA GLY A 152 -17.87 -1.56 -16.75
C GLY A 152 -17.41 -0.40 -17.65
N LEU A 153 -18.32 0.26 -18.37
CA LEU A 153 -18.03 1.43 -19.18
C LEU A 153 -17.57 2.60 -18.31
N VAL A 154 -18.29 2.88 -17.21
CA VAL A 154 -17.91 3.95 -16.26
C VAL A 154 -16.55 3.65 -15.63
N GLU A 155 -16.28 2.39 -15.25
CA GLU A 155 -14.95 1.99 -14.76
C GLU A 155 -13.86 2.12 -15.82
N GLY A 156 -14.16 1.76 -17.08
CA GLY A 156 -13.24 1.92 -18.20
C GLY A 156 -12.84 3.39 -18.41
N ILE A 157 -13.83 4.30 -18.39
CA ILE A 157 -13.59 5.74 -18.46
C ILE A 157 -12.80 6.21 -17.24
N LEU A 158 -13.16 5.77 -16.03
CA LEU A 158 -12.47 6.12 -14.79
C LEU A 158 -10.99 5.73 -14.83
N TYR A 159 -10.65 4.57 -15.39
CA TYR A 159 -9.26 4.15 -15.51
C TYR A 159 -8.49 5.06 -16.46
N LEU A 160 -9.10 5.45 -17.59
CA LEU A 160 -8.47 6.34 -18.55
C LEU A 160 -8.32 7.78 -18.04
N THR A 161 -9.18 8.23 -17.12
CA THR A 161 -9.12 9.58 -16.56
C THR A 161 -8.25 9.69 -15.31
N LYS A 162 -7.77 8.57 -14.75
CA LYS A 162 -6.91 8.53 -13.57
C LYS A 162 -5.44 8.79 -13.90
N SER A 163 -4.71 9.40 -12.97
CA SER A 163 -3.24 9.46 -13.04
C SER A 163 -2.63 8.05 -12.92
N ASP A 164 -1.39 7.89 -13.38
CA ASP A 164 -0.71 6.59 -13.37
C ASP A 164 -0.44 6.13 -11.93
N GLU A 165 -0.02 7.08 -11.08
CA GLU A 165 0.26 6.87 -9.67
C GLU A 165 -1.01 6.43 -8.92
N ASP A 166 -2.13 7.13 -9.12
CA ASP A 166 -3.37 6.82 -8.43
C ASP A 166 -4.01 5.52 -8.94
N PHE A 167 -3.81 5.19 -10.20
CA PHE A 167 -4.22 3.90 -10.76
C PHE A 167 -3.41 2.76 -10.14
N TYR A 168 -2.09 2.91 -10.07
CA TYR A 168 -1.21 1.90 -9.48
C TYR A 168 -1.54 1.65 -8.01
N ARG A 169 -1.70 2.72 -7.23
CA ARG A 169 -2.01 2.62 -5.80
C ARG A 169 -3.35 1.95 -5.53
N GLU A 170 -4.39 2.35 -6.24
CA GLU A 170 -5.76 1.92 -5.92
C GLU A 170 -6.10 0.54 -6.51
N TYR A 171 -5.70 0.28 -7.75
CA TYR A 171 -6.14 -0.91 -8.49
C TYR A 171 -5.08 -2.01 -8.55
N VAL A 172 -3.81 -1.66 -8.65
CA VAL A 172 -2.73 -2.65 -8.72
C VAL A 172 -2.31 -3.11 -7.33
N LEU A 173 -2.03 -2.18 -6.42
CA LEU A 173 -1.64 -2.47 -5.04
C LEU A 173 -2.86 -2.66 -4.12
N GLY A 174 -3.76 -1.68 -4.11
CA GLY A 174 -4.94 -1.67 -3.23
C GLY A 174 -6.02 -2.67 -3.61
N LYS A 175 -5.95 -3.25 -4.83
CA LYS A 175 -6.90 -4.24 -5.35
C LYS A 175 -8.36 -3.80 -5.13
N LYS A 176 -8.67 -2.52 -5.39
CA LYS A 176 -10.02 -1.99 -5.21
C LYS A 176 -11.03 -2.72 -6.12
N PRO A 177 -12.07 -3.34 -5.57
CA PRO A 177 -12.94 -4.24 -6.33
C PRO A 177 -13.99 -3.54 -7.19
N TRP A 178 -14.36 -2.28 -6.92
CA TRP A 178 -15.35 -1.50 -7.66
C TRP A 178 -15.04 -0.01 -7.59
N LEU A 179 -15.67 0.76 -8.51
CA LEU A 179 -15.81 2.23 -8.46
C LEU A 179 -15.88 2.75 -7.01
#